data_AF-G2YDR2-F1
#
_entry.id   AF-G2YDR2-F1
#
_cell.length_a   1.000
_cell.length_b   1.000
_cell.length_c   1.000
_cell.angle_alpha   90.00
_cell.angle_beta   90.00
_cell.angle_gamma   90.00
#
_symmetry.space_group_name_H-M   'P 1'
#
loop_
_entity.id
_entity.type
_entity.pdbx_description
1 polymer ?
#
loop_
_entity_poly.entity_id
_entity_poly.type
_entity_poly.pdbx_seq_one_letter_code
_entity_poly.pdbx_strand_id
1 'polypeptide(L)'
;MAAPGLCLAQMSRLSLSTARHTLLHAPKASIPIVQVRHKGFKERILSKKEKSGALTGPTKSFSKRKTTEKKKKKPRTTYRQYDPKDAETFTLCEAMRYLRAFEVGRPPNSSKYEIHLKMKSLKNGPVVRNRLRLPHPVKTDLRICVICPPDSKYAESAKAAGATLVGEEEIFEAVKAGRIEFDRCICQTDSLAKMNKAGLGRVLGPRGLMPSAKTGTVVKDPSLVLKDLIGGAEYRERLGVVRMAVGQLGFTPEEMQRNVKAFIEAVKKDMAQLSDKINKEMVEVVLSSTNGPGFILNGEFRDLNSSLTPRDLSTS
;
A
#
# COMPACT_ATOMS: atom_id res chain seq x y z
N MET A 1 62.57 -26.09 -4.44
CA MET A 1 61.86 -27.20 -5.11
C MET A 1 60.49 -27.31 -4.44
N ALA A 2 59.31 -27.18 -5.05
CA ALA A 2 58.81 -26.75 -6.36
C ALA A 2 57.36 -26.28 -6.12
N ALA A 3 56.88 -25.29 -6.88
CA ALA A 3 55.64 -24.56 -6.65
C ALA A 3 54.35 -25.31 -7.11
N PRO A 4 53.18 -25.07 -6.48
CA PRO A 4 51.89 -25.59 -6.93
C PRO A 4 51.30 -24.69 -8.02
N GLY A 5 51.79 -24.84 -9.24
CA GLY A 5 51.37 -24.06 -10.41
C GLY A 5 50.88 -24.94 -11.56
N LEU A 6 49.98 -25.90 -11.32
CA LEU A 6 49.43 -26.78 -12.35
C LEU A 6 48.01 -27.26 -11.97
N CYS A 7 47.05 -26.34 -11.85
CA CYS A 7 45.63 -26.74 -11.78
C CYS A 7 44.65 -25.75 -12.45
N LEU A 8 45.15 -24.62 -12.98
CA LEU A 8 44.33 -23.59 -13.65
C LEU A 8 44.25 -23.76 -15.19
N ALA A 9 44.96 -24.73 -15.77
CA ALA A 9 45.03 -24.91 -17.23
C ALA A 9 43.92 -25.82 -17.82
N GLN A 10 43.05 -26.42 -17.00
CA GLN A 10 42.01 -27.36 -17.47
C GLN A 10 40.58 -26.78 -17.51
N MET A 11 40.37 -25.51 -17.16
CA MET A 11 39.03 -24.89 -17.13
C MET A 11 38.78 -23.86 -18.25
N SER A 12 39.76 -23.61 -19.13
CA SER A 12 39.66 -22.59 -20.20
C SER A 12 39.15 -23.10 -21.56
N ARG A 13 38.58 -24.31 -21.64
CA ARG A 13 38.11 -24.93 -22.90
C ARG A 13 36.60 -25.14 -23.04
N LEU A 14 35.78 -24.41 -22.29
CA LEU A 14 34.32 -24.45 -22.46
C LEU A 14 33.69 -23.06 -22.38
N SER A 15 33.96 -22.24 -23.38
CA SER A 15 33.02 -21.19 -23.78
C SER A 15 33.04 -21.01 -25.30
N LEU A 16 31.87 -20.71 -25.87
CA LEU A 16 31.56 -20.43 -27.27
C LEU A 16 31.15 -21.65 -28.13
N SER A 17 29.91 -22.10 -27.93
CA SER A 17 29.08 -22.54 -29.06
C SER A 17 27.73 -21.82 -29.01
N THR A 18 27.53 -20.97 -30.00
CA THR A 18 26.31 -20.25 -30.35
C THR A 18 25.23 -21.23 -30.81
N ALA A 19 24.28 -21.55 -29.92
CA ALA A 19 23.09 -22.32 -30.29
C ALA A 19 21.96 -21.36 -30.67
N ARG A 20 21.61 -21.42 -31.96
CA ARG A 20 20.53 -20.69 -32.62
C ARG A 20 19.17 -21.02 -31.99
N HIS A 21 18.30 -20.01 -31.93
CA HIS A 21 16.88 -20.16 -31.62
C HIS A 21 16.22 -21.21 -32.54
N THR A 22 15.84 -22.34 -31.97
CA THR A 22 14.85 -23.25 -32.55
C THR A 22 13.64 -23.28 -31.62
N LEU A 23 12.53 -22.72 -32.12
CA LEU A 23 11.21 -22.75 -31.49
C LEU A 23 10.74 -24.20 -31.36
N LEU A 24 10.82 -24.77 -30.15
CA LEU A 24 10.19 -26.05 -29.84
C LEU A 24 8.72 -25.82 -29.51
N HIS A 25 7.88 -26.39 -30.36
CA HIS A 25 6.43 -26.46 -30.27
C HIS A 25 6.04 -27.27 -29.02
N ALA A 26 5.41 -26.64 -28.04
CA ALA A 26 4.83 -27.35 -26.90
C ALA A 26 3.53 -28.07 -27.32
N PRO A 27 3.30 -29.34 -26.95
CA PRO A 27 2.05 -30.03 -27.25
C PRO A 27 0.91 -29.43 -26.43
N LYS A 28 -0.19 -29.07 -27.11
CA LYS A 28 -1.42 -28.54 -26.50
C LYS A 28 -2.05 -29.62 -25.61
N ALA A 29 -1.82 -29.53 -24.30
CA ALA A 29 -2.63 -30.25 -23.32
C ALA A 29 -4.04 -29.62 -23.27
N SER A 30 -5.05 -30.42 -23.62
CA SER A 30 -6.47 -30.07 -23.58
C SER A 30 -6.97 -30.02 -22.14
N ILE A 31 -7.10 -28.83 -21.57
CA ILE A 31 -7.84 -28.59 -20.34
C ILE A 31 -9.32 -28.41 -20.71
N PRO A 32 -10.28 -29.14 -20.13
CA PRO A 32 -11.69 -28.93 -20.43
C PRO A 32 -12.15 -27.59 -19.85
N ILE A 33 -12.43 -26.64 -20.74
CA ILE A 33 -13.08 -25.36 -20.40
C ILE A 33 -14.56 -25.65 -20.12
N VAL A 34 -14.95 -25.55 -18.86
CA VAL A 34 -16.36 -25.48 -18.45
C VAL A 34 -16.96 -24.18 -19.00
N GLN A 35 -17.71 -24.27 -20.10
CA GLN A 35 -18.46 -23.16 -20.67
C GLN A 35 -19.61 -22.75 -19.73
N VAL A 36 -19.38 -21.72 -18.92
CA VAL A 36 -20.48 -20.99 -18.28
C VAL A 36 -21.11 -20.07 -19.32
N ARG A 37 -22.27 -20.47 -19.86
CA ARG A 37 -23.08 -19.64 -20.76
C ARG A 37 -23.56 -18.37 -20.04
N HIS A 38 -22.89 -17.25 -20.27
CA HIS A 38 -23.46 -15.92 -20.05
C HIS A 38 -24.56 -15.68 -21.11
N LYS A 39 -25.84 -15.81 -20.73
CA LYS A 39 -26.93 -15.27 -21.53
C LYS A 39 -26.91 -13.75 -21.42
N GLY A 40 -26.56 -13.10 -22.53
CA GLY A 40 -26.54 -11.67 -22.68
C GLY A 40 -27.91 -11.04 -22.39
N PHE A 41 -27.88 -10.04 -21.52
CA PHE A 41 -28.98 -9.11 -21.30
C PHE A 41 -28.83 -8.02 -22.37
N LYS A 42 -29.60 -8.15 -23.47
CA LYS A 42 -29.72 -7.11 -24.50
C LYS A 42 -31.04 -6.38 -24.28
N GLU A 43 -30.95 -5.08 -24.03
CA GLU A 43 -32.07 -4.17 -23.90
C GLU A 43 -32.98 -4.22 -25.14
N ARG A 44 -34.30 -4.23 -24.92
CA ARG A 44 -35.29 -3.80 -25.91
C ARG A 44 -36.31 -2.92 -25.20
N ILE A 45 -36.10 -1.62 -25.38
CA ILE A 45 -37.13 -0.59 -25.25
C ILE A 45 -38.12 -0.83 -26.39
N LEU A 46 -39.38 -1.15 -26.10
CA LEU A 46 -40.46 -1.02 -27.08
C LEU A 46 -41.71 -0.45 -26.42
N SER A 47 -42.19 0.60 -27.06
CA SER A 47 -43.30 1.48 -26.72
C SER A 47 -44.68 0.86 -26.94
N LYS A 48 -45.65 1.39 -26.19
CA LYS A 48 -47.10 1.31 -26.43
C LYS A 48 -47.46 1.49 -27.91
N LYS A 49 -48.22 0.56 -28.49
CA LYS A 49 -49.58 0.77 -29.01
C LYS A 49 -50.11 -0.51 -29.67
N GLU A 50 -51.44 -0.56 -29.68
CA GLU A 50 -52.33 -1.35 -30.54
C GLU A 50 -52.92 -2.67 -30.01
N LYS A 51 -54.25 -2.68 -30.15
CA LYS A 51 -55.27 -3.59 -29.66
C LYS A 51 -55.60 -4.64 -30.74
N SER A 52 -56.35 -5.63 -30.27
CA SER A 52 -57.37 -6.43 -30.98
C SER A 52 -56.92 -7.76 -31.56
N GLY A 53 -57.77 -8.78 -31.35
CA GLY A 53 -57.62 -10.12 -31.88
C GLY A 53 -57.90 -11.20 -30.82
N ALA A 54 -59.18 -11.43 -30.53
CA ALA A 54 -59.65 -12.54 -29.70
C ALA A 54 -59.37 -13.89 -30.37
N LEU A 55 -59.02 -14.91 -29.58
CA LEU A 55 -59.33 -16.32 -29.86
C LEU A 55 -59.28 -17.13 -28.56
N THR A 56 -60.40 -17.79 -28.32
CA THR A 56 -60.76 -18.61 -27.16
C THR A 56 -60.16 -20.01 -27.28
N GLY A 57 -59.63 -20.54 -26.17
CA GLY A 57 -59.15 -21.93 -26.05
C GLY A 57 -58.91 -22.30 -24.58
N PRO A 58 -59.16 -23.56 -24.17
CA PRO A 58 -59.57 -23.88 -22.81
C PRO A 58 -58.43 -23.88 -21.79
N THR A 59 -58.77 -23.42 -20.59
CA THR A 59 -57.93 -23.35 -19.40
C THR A 59 -57.44 -24.72 -18.95
N LYS A 60 -56.17 -25.03 -19.21
CA LYS A 60 -55.42 -26.02 -18.43
C LYS A 60 -54.82 -25.32 -17.20
N SER A 61 -55.31 -25.68 -16.03
CA SER A 61 -54.83 -25.25 -14.72
C SER A 61 -53.40 -25.74 -14.48
N PHE A 62 -52.41 -24.96 -14.92
CA PHE A 62 -51.05 -25.12 -14.46
C PHE A 62 -50.99 -24.73 -12.97
N SER A 63 -50.94 -25.76 -12.13
CA SER A 63 -50.49 -25.68 -10.74
C SER A 63 -49.24 -24.81 -10.67
N LYS A 64 -49.38 -23.58 -10.14
CA LYS A 64 -48.25 -22.73 -9.74
C LYS A 64 -47.53 -23.45 -8.62
N ARG A 65 -46.50 -24.24 -8.96
CA ARG A 65 -45.42 -24.53 -8.01
C ARG A 65 -44.90 -23.18 -7.53
N LYS A 66 -45.20 -22.82 -6.28
CA LYS A 66 -44.55 -21.71 -5.57
C LYS A 66 -43.06 -22.01 -5.56
N THR A 67 -42.32 -21.48 -6.53
CA THR A 67 -40.88 -21.31 -6.40
C THR A 67 -40.70 -20.42 -5.18
N THR A 68 -40.19 -21.01 -4.09
CA THR A 68 -39.79 -20.27 -2.90
C THR A 68 -38.74 -19.26 -3.34
N GLU A 69 -39.13 -17.98 -3.41
CA GLU A 69 -38.20 -16.90 -3.67
C GLU A 69 -37.13 -16.95 -2.58
N LYS A 70 -35.92 -17.38 -2.96
CA LYS A 70 -34.76 -17.29 -2.07
C LYS A 70 -34.60 -15.83 -1.68
N LYS A 71 -35.03 -15.47 -0.46
CA LYS A 71 -34.88 -14.12 0.11
C LYS A 71 -33.43 -13.68 -0.11
N LYS A 72 -33.24 -12.65 -0.94
CA LYS A 72 -31.91 -12.05 -1.17
C LYS A 72 -31.35 -11.63 0.19
N LYS A 73 -30.22 -12.22 0.59
CA LYS A 73 -29.56 -11.88 1.86
C LYS A 73 -29.21 -10.39 1.83
N LYS A 74 -29.64 -9.63 2.85
CA LYS A 74 -29.31 -8.20 2.97
C LYS A 74 -27.79 -8.02 2.99
N PRO A 75 -27.24 -7.02 2.28
CA PRO A 75 -25.80 -6.77 2.29
C PRO A 75 -25.35 -6.35 3.70
N ARG A 76 -24.24 -6.92 4.16
CA ARG A 76 -23.63 -6.54 5.45
C ARG A 76 -23.10 -5.11 5.39
N THR A 77 -23.43 -4.33 6.43
CA THR A 77 -23.00 -2.94 6.63
C THR A 77 -21.54 -2.85 7.08
N THR A 78 -21.09 -3.80 7.90
CA THR A 78 -19.71 -3.93 8.37
C THR A 78 -18.88 -4.86 7.48
N TYR A 79 -17.56 -4.73 7.57
CA TYR A 79 -16.64 -5.73 7.01
C TYR A 79 -16.80 -7.07 7.72
N ARG A 80 -16.50 -8.17 7.02
CA ARG A 80 -16.56 -9.51 7.62
C ARG A 80 -15.48 -9.62 8.68
N GLN A 81 -15.90 -9.94 9.89
CA GLN A 81 -15.01 -10.21 11.01
C GLN A 81 -14.88 -11.72 11.20
N TYR A 82 -13.69 -12.13 11.59
CA TYR A 82 -13.37 -13.49 12.01
C TYR A 82 -12.93 -13.38 13.46
N ASP A 83 -13.33 -14.34 14.29
CA ASP A 83 -12.95 -14.37 15.69
C ASP A 83 -11.50 -14.84 15.79
N PRO A 84 -10.57 -14.03 16.34
CA PRO A 84 -9.15 -14.36 16.36
C PRO A 84 -8.76 -15.29 17.53
N LYS A 85 -9.73 -15.83 18.28
CA LYS A 85 -9.47 -16.57 19.53
C LYS A 85 -8.65 -17.83 19.33
N ASP A 86 -8.90 -18.54 18.22
CA ASP A 86 -8.25 -19.81 17.91
C ASP A 86 -6.98 -19.62 17.07
N ALA A 87 -6.62 -18.37 16.76
CA ALA A 87 -5.47 -18.08 15.92
C ALA A 87 -4.17 -18.17 16.73
N GLU A 88 -3.14 -18.76 16.14
CA GLU A 88 -1.79 -18.74 16.72
C GLU A 88 -1.25 -17.32 16.71
N THR A 89 -0.69 -16.92 17.84
CA THR A 89 -0.24 -15.56 18.08
C THR A 89 1.18 -15.56 18.63
N PHE A 90 1.92 -14.51 18.29
CA PHE A 90 3.36 -14.44 18.52
C PHE A 90 3.72 -13.17 19.29
N THR A 91 4.82 -13.23 20.03
CA THR A 91 5.42 -12.03 20.60
C THR A 91 6.18 -11.24 19.54
N LEU A 92 6.45 -9.96 19.83
CA LEU A 92 7.17 -9.12 18.87
C LEU A 92 8.55 -9.69 18.53
N CYS A 93 9.31 -10.16 19.53
CA CYS A 93 10.63 -10.75 19.31
C CYS A 93 10.55 -12.03 18.48
N GLU A 94 9.60 -12.92 18.76
CA GLU A 94 9.46 -14.16 18.03
C GLU A 94 9.02 -13.93 16.57
N ALA A 95 8.04 -13.05 16.35
CA ALA A 95 7.63 -12.65 15.00
C ALA A 95 8.81 -12.05 14.21
N MET A 96 9.60 -11.18 14.84
CA MET A 96 10.81 -10.61 14.20
C MET A 96 11.83 -11.68 13.84
N ARG A 97 12.04 -12.69 14.71
CA ARG A 97 12.93 -13.82 14.44
C ARG A 97 12.53 -14.56 13.17
N TYR A 98 11.26 -14.96 13.06
CA TYR A 98 10.78 -15.68 11.87
C TYR A 98 10.86 -14.81 10.62
N LEU A 99 10.40 -13.55 10.70
CA LEU A 99 10.45 -12.63 9.56
C LEU A 99 11.88 -12.40 9.05
N ARG A 100 12.88 -12.34 9.95
CA ARG A 100 14.29 -12.25 9.57
C ARG A 100 14.80 -13.50 8.86
N ALA A 101 14.34 -14.67 9.28
CA ALA A 101 14.65 -15.92 8.59
C ALA A 101 14.08 -15.93 7.16
N PHE A 102 12.86 -15.41 6.96
CA PHE A 102 12.25 -15.29 5.63
C PHE A 102 12.96 -14.26 4.73
N GLU A 103 13.52 -13.19 5.29
CA GLU A 103 14.22 -12.13 4.54
C GLU A 103 15.74 -12.35 4.42
N VAL A 104 16.22 -13.58 4.65
CA VAL A 104 17.65 -13.90 4.55
C VAL A 104 18.21 -13.54 3.17
N GLY A 105 19.38 -12.92 3.14
CA GLY A 105 20.05 -12.48 1.91
C GLY A 105 19.49 -11.19 1.30
N ARG A 106 18.51 -10.53 1.92
CA ARG A 106 18.03 -9.21 1.50
C ARG A 106 18.82 -8.09 2.19
N PRO A 107 19.02 -6.94 1.51
CA PRO A 107 19.69 -5.80 2.14
C PRO A 107 18.83 -5.25 3.28
N PRO A 108 19.41 -5.01 4.48
CA PRO A 108 18.65 -4.68 5.69
C PRO A 108 17.91 -3.35 5.62
N ASN A 109 18.32 -2.47 4.71
CA ASN A 109 17.70 -1.15 4.49
C ASN A 109 16.51 -1.21 3.50
N SER A 110 16.40 -2.25 2.67
CA SER A 110 15.36 -2.33 1.64
C SER A 110 14.08 -2.99 2.16
N SER A 111 14.21 -4.12 2.87
CA SER A 111 13.05 -4.85 3.40
C SER A 111 12.50 -4.11 4.62
N LYS A 112 11.18 -3.87 4.61
CA LYS A 112 10.47 -3.12 5.65
C LYS A 112 9.50 -4.02 6.41
N TYR A 113 9.35 -3.73 7.69
CA TYR A 113 8.28 -4.27 8.51
C TYR A 113 7.04 -3.38 8.36
N GLU A 114 5.92 -4.00 8.06
CA GLU A 114 4.62 -3.34 7.96
C GLU A 114 3.65 -3.93 8.99
N ILE A 115 2.80 -3.07 9.54
CA ILE A 115 1.73 -3.49 10.43
C ILE A 115 0.39 -3.28 9.75
N HIS A 116 -0.47 -4.29 9.87
CA HIS A 116 -1.85 -4.28 9.45
C HIS A 116 -2.73 -4.27 10.70
N LEU A 117 -3.35 -3.13 10.97
CA LEU A 117 -4.34 -2.98 12.04
C LEU A 117 -5.72 -3.18 11.46
N LYS A 118 -6.33 -4.30 11.78
CA LYS A 118 -7.70 -4.62 11.37
C LYS A 118 -8.68 -4.05 12.37
N MET A 119 -9.67 -3.34 11.86
CA MET A 119 -10.61 -2.58 12.66
C MET A 119 -12.04 -2.98 12.36
N LYS A 120 -12.89 -2.94 13.38
CA LYS A 120 -14.33 -2.98 13.23
C LYS A 120 -14.80 -1.65 12.66
N SER A 121 -15.12 -1.66 11.38
CA SER A 121 -15.51 -0.44 10.65
C SER A 121 -16.73 -0.71 9.77
N LEU A 122 -17.54 0.32 9.56
CA LEU A 122 -18.65 0.31 8.61
C LEU A 122 -18.12 0.60 7.21
N LYS A 123 -18.70 -0.02 6.19
CA LYS A 123 -18.28 0.19 4.79
C LYS A 123 -18.48 1.64 4.32
N ASN A 124 -19.52 2.30 4.82
CA ASN A 124 -19.85 3.70 4.49
C ASN A 124 -19.49 4.67 5.62
N GLY A 125 -18.62 4.26 6.55
CA GLY A 125 -18.19 5.09 7.66
C GLY A 125 -17.12 6.11 7.28
N PRO A 126 -16.84 7.08 8.17
CA PRO A 126 -15.64 7.92 8.05
C PRO A 126 -14.39 7.02 8.04
N VAL A 127 -13.29 7.46 7.43
CA VAL A 127 -12.03 6.70 7.36
C VAL A 127 -10.99 7.31 8.29
N VAL A 128 -10.21 6.49 8.98
CA VAL A 128 -9.04 6.99 9.72
C VAL A 128 -7.96 7.36 8.71
N ARG A 129 -7.48 8.60 8.80
CA ARG A 129 -6.37 9.10 7.98
C ARG A 129 -5.59 10.12 8.79
N ASN A 130 -4.31 9.87 9.00
CA ASN A 130 -3.43 10.81 9.66
C ASN A 130 -1.97 10.59 9.22
N ARG A 131 -1.08 11.44 9.71
CA ARG A 131 0.37 11.32 9.58
C ARG A 131 0.98 11.17 10.96
N LEU A 132 1.99 10.32 11.07
CA LEU A 132 2.73 10.10 12.31
C LEU A 132 4.22 10.15 12.03
N ARG A 133 4.93 10.93 12.84
CA ARG A 133 6.39 10.87 12.90
C ARG A 133 6.78 9.76 13.88
N LEU A 134 7.45 8.74 13.36
CA LEU A 134 7.92 7.63 14.19
C LEU A 134 9.16 8.07 14.99
N PRO A 135 9.34 7.58 16.24
CA PRO A 135 10.55 7.82 17.01
C PRO A 135 11.83 7.40 16.27
N HIS A 136 11.79 6.24 15.61
CA HIS A 136 12.84 5.77 14.71
C HIS A 136 12.31 5.84 13.26
N PRO A 137 12.82 6.75 12.42
CA PRO A 137 12.25 6.99 11.09
C PRO A 137 12.54 5.83 10.14
N VAL A 138 11.51 5.38 9.43
CA VAL A 138 11.65 4.37 8.37
C VAL A 138 12.17 5.05 7.12
N LYS A 139 13.39 4.73 6.69
CA LYS A 139 13.93 5.28 5.45
C LYS A 139 13.06 4.84 4.28
N THR A 140 12.40 5.82 3.68
CA THR A 140 11.60 5.63 2.48
C THR A 140 12.14 6.56 1.44
N ASP A 141 12.49 6.02 0.28
CA ASP A 141 13.00 6.77 -0.85
C ASP A 141 11.85 7.60 -1.43
N LEU A 142 11.53 8.71 -0.77
CA LEU A 142 10.53 9.68 -1.21
C LEU A 142 11.25 10.76 -1.99
N ARG A 143 10.98 10.84 -3.29
CA ARG A 143 11.49 11.94 -4.12
C ARG A 143 10.56 13.13 -3.98
N ILE A 144 11.06 14.21 -3.39
CA ILE A 144 10.27 15.41 -3.10
C ILE A 144 10.71 16.54 -4.02
N CYS A 145 9.72 17.11 -4.72
CA CYS A 145 9.85 18.29 -5.56
C CYS A 145 9.32 19.51 -4.82
N VAL A 146 10.09 20.59 -4.81
CA VAL A 146 9.68 21.90 -4.27
C VAL A 146 9.63 22.91 -5.42
N ILE A 147 8.44 23.44 -5.66
CA ILE A 147 8.20 24.51 -6.62
C ILE A 147 8.41 25.84 -5.90
N CYS A 148 9.49 26.53 -6.23
CA CYS A 148 9.82 27.86 -5.72
C CYS A 148 10.73 28.59 -6.72
N PRO A 149 10.80 29.93 -6.67
CA PRO A 149 11.71 30.68 -7.53
C PRO A 149 13.16 30.25 -7.28
N PRO A 150 13.97 29.99 -8.32
CA PRO A 150 15.30 29.38 -8.18
C PRO A 150 16.28 30.24 -7.37
N ASP A 151 16.16 31.57 -7.45
CA ASP A 151 17.04 32.54 -6.78
C ASP A 151 16.58 32.90 -5.36
N SER A 152 15.58 32.18 -4.83
CA SER A 152 14.99 32.48 -3.53
C SER A 152 15.73 31.78 -2.39
N LYS A 153 15.76 32.43 -1.21
CA LYS A 153 16.22 31.82 0.05
C LYS A 153 15.51 30.48 0.35
N TYR A 154 14.26 30.34 -0.10
CA TYR A 154 13.48 29.12 0.07
C TYR A 154 13.98 27.96 -0.81
N ALA A 155 14.62 28.24 -1.94
CA ALA A 155 15.20 27.21 -2.79
C ALA A 155 16.45 26.60 -2.13
N GLU A 156 17.32 27.44 -1.59
CA GLU A 156 18.50 27.01 -0.83
C GLU A 156 18.10 26.22 0.41
N SER A 157 17.12 26.72 1.18
CA SER A 157 16.65 26.04 2.38
C SER A 157 15.97 24.71 2.07
N ALA A 158 15.23 24.61 0.97
CA ALA A 158 14.62 23.36 0.51
C ALA A 158 15.68 22.32 0.11
N LYS A 159 16.73 22.72 -0.62
CA LYS A 159 17.86 21.85 -0.96
C LYS A 159 18.57 21.36 0.30
N ALA A 160 18.85 22.25 1.25
CA ALA A 160 19.47 21.90 2.54
C ALA A 160 18.60 20.96 3.39
N ALA A 161 17.27 21.07 3.29
CA ALA A 161 16.33 20.20 3.98
C ALA A 161 16.17 18.81 3.33
N GLY A 162 16.78 18.56 2.17
CA GLY A 162 16.76 17.26 1.49
C GLY A 162 15.77 17.14 0.33
N ALA A 163 15.38 18.24 -0.29
CA ALA A 163 14.56 18.20 -1.51
C ALA A 163 15.37 17.60 -2.68
N THR A 164 14.76 16.70 -3.44
CA THR A 164 15.40 16.08 -4.61
C THR A 164 15.45 17.04 -5.80
N LEU A 165 14.34 17.75 -6.03
CA LEU A 165 14.17 18.68 -7.14
C LEU A 165 13.66 20.01 -6.59
N VAL A 166 14.28 21.11 -7.03
CA VAL A 166 13.91 22.46 -6.62
C VAL A 166 14.01 23.38 -7.83
N GLY A 167 12.93 24.09 -8.15
CA GLY A 167 12.86 24.97 -9.31
C GLY A 167 11.44 25.49 -9.58
N GLU A 168 11.28 26.26 -10.65
CA GLU A 168 9.98 26.83 -11.05
C GLU A 168 9.65 26.45 -12.50
N GLU A 169 10.12 27.23 -13.47
CA GLU A 169 9.72 27.09 -14.89
C GLU A 169 10.25 25.79 -15.53
N GLU A 170 11.49 25.39 -15.21
CA GLU A 170 12.08 24.13 -15.69
C GLU A 170 11.26 22.91 -15.28
N ILE A 171 10.72 22.91 -14.05
CA ILE A 171 9.87 21.82 -13.54
C ILE A 171 8.52 21.83 -14.26
N PHE A 172 8.01 23.01 -14.61
CA PHE A 172 6.75 23.12 -15.34
C PHE A 172 6.86 22.51 -16.73
N GLU A 173 7.97 22.75 -17.43
CA GLU A 173 8.25 22.16 -18.73
C GLU A 173 8.43 20.65 -18.65
N ALA A 174 9.20 20.16 -17.67
CA ALA A 174 9.40 18.73 -17.45
C ALA A 174 8.08 17.99 -17.19
N VAL A 175 7.22 18.55 -16.33
CA VAL A 175 5.90 17.96 -16.02
C VAL A 175 4.96 18.01 -17.23
N LYS A 176 4.98 19.09 -18.02
CA LYS A 176 4.21 19.18 -19.27
C LYS A 176 4.68 18.17 -20.31
N ALA A 177 5.98 17.92 -20.38
CA ALA A 177 6.59 16.88 -21.22
C ALA A 177 6.33 15.46 -20.69
N GLY A 178 5.67 15.32 -19.53
CA GLY A 178 5.32 14.03 -18.93
C GLY A 178 6.46 13.38 -18.12
N ARG A 179 7.58 14.08 -17.90
CA ARG A 179 8.69 13.60 -17.07
C ARG A 179 8.42 13.99 -15.61
N ILE A 180 7.92 13.03 -14.83
CA ILE A 180 7.61 13.21 -13.41
C ILE A 180 8.48 12.24 -12.62
N GLU A 181 9.51 12.77 -11.97
CA GLU A 181 10.50 11.99 -11.21
C GLU A 181 10.37 12.22 -9.69
N PHE A 182 9.19 12.63 -9.23
CA PHE A 182 8.91 12.91 -7.83
C PHE A 182 7.59 12.27 -7.37
N ASP A 183 7.56 11.88 -6.10
CA ASP A 183 6.41 11.24 -5.44
C ASP A 183 5.55 12.26 -4.70
N ARG A 184 6.13 13.41 -4.33
CA ARG A 184 5.45 14.51 -3.63
C ARG A 184 5.88 15.85 -4.19
N CYS A 185 4.92 16.76 -4.30
CA CYS A 185 5.14 18.13 -4.73
C CYS A 185 4.71 19.10 -3.62
N ILE A 186 5.58 20.05 -3.31
CA ILE A 186 5.30 21.18 -2.42
C ILE A 186 5.43 22.44 -3.26
N CYS A 187 4.58 23.44 -3.00
CA CYS A 187 4.63 24.71 -3.70
C CYS A 187 4.74 25.84 -2.70
N GLN A 188 5.65 26.78 -2.97
CA GLN A 188 5.65 28.06 -2.28
C GLN A 188 4.41 28.86 -2.68
N THR A 189 3.85 29.66 -1.77
CA THR A 189 2.67 30.52 -2.03
C THR A 189 2.82 31.39 -3.27
N ASP A 190 4.02 31.92 -3.51
CA ASP A 190 4.28 32.93 -4.54
C ASP A 190 4.31 32.30 -5.95
N SER A 191 4.82 31.07 -6.04
CA SER A 191 4.86 30.29 -7.27
C SER A 191 3.53 29.63 -7.64
N LEU A 192 2.55 29.62 -6.73
CA LEU A 192 1.24 28.98 -6.96
C LEU A 192 0.50 29.59 -8.16
N ALA A 193 0.54 30.93 -8.30
CA ALA A 193 -0.14 31.62 -9.40
C ALA A 193 0.47 31.25 -10.75
N LYS A 194 1.79 31.14 -10.83
CA LYS A 194 2.52 30.71 -12.03
C LYS A 194 2.25 29.24 -12.36
N MET A 195 2.24 28.36 -11.36
CA MET A 195 1.89 26.94 -11.52
C MET A 195 0.48 26.76 -12.10
N ASN A 196 -0.50 27.53 -11.62
CA ASN A 196 -1.87 27.50 -12.13
C ASN A 196 -1.96 28.03 -13.57
N LYS A 197 -1.26 29.13 -13.88
CA LYS A 197 -1.16 29.66 -15.26
C LYS A 197 -0.50 28.66 -16.21
N ALA A 198 0.48 27.90 -15.73
CA ALA A 198 1.14 26.85 -16.50
C ALA A 198 0.24 25.63 -16.78
N GLY A 199 -0.96 25.53 -16.21
CA GLY A 199 -1.91 24.47 -16.52
C GLY A 199 -1.52 23.07 -15.98
N LEU A 200 -0.62 23.02 -15.00
CA LEU A 200 -0.08 21.76 -14.43
C LEU A 200 -1.13 20.90 -13.72
N GLY A 201 -2.24 21.50 -13.30
CA GLY A 201 -3.35 20.79 -12.68
C GLY A 201 -3.94 19.67 -13.56
N ARG A 202 -3.86 19.79 -14.89
CA ARG A 202 -4.33 18.74 -15.81
C ARG A 202 -3.50 17.45 -15.71
N VAL A 203 -2.20 17.57 -15.42
CA VAL A 203 -1.27 16.43 -15.33
C VAL A 203 -1.15 15.95 -13.88
N LEU A 204 -0.93 16.86 -12.93
CA LEU A 204 -0.70 16.52 -11.52
C LEU A 204 -1.98 16.15 -10.77
N GLY A 205 -3.15 16.64 -11.21
CA GLY A 205 -4.44 16.40 -10.58
C GLY A 205 -4.83 14.91 -10.55
N PRO A 206 -4.92 14.21 -11.71
CA PRO A 206 -5.24 12.79 -11.76
C PRO A 206 -4.27 11.89 -10.99
N ARG A 207 -3.02 12.34 -10.83
CA ARG A 207 -1.97 11.62 -10.08
C ARG A 207 -1.99 11.91 -8.57
N GLY A 208 -2.79 12.88 -8.12
CA GLY A 208 -2.84 13.28 -6.70
C GLY A 208 -1.57 13.99 -6.22
N LEU A 209 -0.75 14.50 -7.14
CA LEU A 209 0.49 15.22 -6.85
C LEU A 209 0.29 16.74 -6.78
N MET A 210 -0.89 17.24 -7.17
CA MET A 210 -1.19 18.66 -7.19
C MET A 210 -1.13 19.26 -5.76
N PRO A 211 -0.28 20.26 -5.51
CA PRO A 211 -0.24 20.95 -4.23
C PRO A 211 -1.57 21.64 -3.92
N SER A 212 -2.07 21.51 -2.69
CA SER A 212 -3.27 22.21 -2.23
C SER A 212 -3.11 22.75 -0.80
N ALA A 213 -3.73 23.90 -0.53
CA ALA A 213 -3.75 24.50 0.81
C ALA A 213 -4.42 23.57 1.84
N LYS A 214 -5.47 22.84 1.43
CA LYS A 214 -6.15 21.85 2.28
C LYS A 214 -5.24 20.69 2.73
N THR A 215 -4.25 20.34 1.91
CA THR A 215 -3.29 19.26 2.22
C THR A 215 -2.05 19.79 2.94
N GLY A 216 -1.95 21.11 3.16
CA GLY A 216 -0.79 21.75 3.79
C GLY A 216 0.48 21.75 2.93
N THR A 217 0.37 21.46 1.64
CA THR A 217 1.52 21.41 0.70
C THR A 217 1.74 22.73 -0.03
N VAL A 218 0.90 23.72 0.22
CA VAL A 218 1.09 25.11 -0.22
C VAL A 218 1.46 25.91 1.02
N VAL A 219 2.71 26.33 1.11
CA VAL A 219 3.28 26.93 2.32
C VAL A 219 4.18 28.11 1.97
N LYS A 220 4.38 29.00 2.94
CA LYS A 220 5.34 30.10 2.81
C LYS A 220 6.78 29.60 2.91
N ASP A 221 7.06 28.77 3.92
CA ASP A 221 8.36 28.13 4.09
C ASP A 221 8.24 26.62 3.79
N PRO A 222 8.88 26.12 2.71
CA PRO A 222 8.85 24.70 2.37
C PRO A 222 9.66 23.83 3.33
N SER A 223 10.62 24.40 4.06
CA SER A 223 11.63 23.65 4.85
C SER A 223 11.00 22.87 6.00
N LEU A 224 10.02 23.47 6.69
CA LEU A 224 9.31 22.84 7.81
C LEU A 224 8.51 21.63 7.34
N VAL A 225 7.72 21.81 6.27
CA VAL A 225 6.91 20.74 5.70
C VAL A 225 7.78 19.61 5.15
N LEU A 226 8.95 19.93 4.61
CA LEU A 226 9.91 18.92 4.15
C LEU A 226 10.40 18.02 5.29
N LYS A 227 10.76 18.61 6.43
CA LYS A 227 11.20 17.86 7.62
C LYS A 227 10.09 16.94 8.14
N ASP A 228 8.85 17.41 8.11
CA ASP A 228 7.69 16.62 8.52
C ASP A 228 7.38 15.49 7.53
N LEU A 229 7.61 15.68 6.24
CA LEU A 229 7.38 14.67 5.20
C LEU A 229 8.46 13.60 5.16
N ILE A 230 9.73 13.96 5.32
CA ILE A 230 10.85 13.00 5.28
C ILE A 230 10.80 12.08 6.51
N GLY A 231 10.36 12.60 7.67
CA GLY A 231 10.23 11.82 8.91
C GLY A 231 8.83 11.26 9.19
N GLY A 232 7.81 11.69 8.45
CA GLY A 232 6.42 11.36 8.69
C GLY A 232 5.90 10.23 7.80
N ALA A 233 5.35 9.19 8.41
CA ALA A 233 4.60 8.16 7.72
C ALA A 233 3.12 8.55 7.65
N GLU A 234 2.53 8.53 6.46
CA GLU A 234 1.07 8.70 6.27
C GLU A 234 0.40 7.32 6.33
N TYR A 235 -0.67 7.19 7.10
CA TYR A 235 -1.52 6.00 7.08
C TYR A 235 -2.97 6.37 6.77
N ARG A 236 -3.63 5.46 6.05
CA ARG A 236 -5.03 5.59 5.66
C ARG A 236 -5.73 4.24 5.75
N GLU A 237 -6.87 4.23 6.40
CA GLU A 237 -7.76 3.09 6.44
C GLU A 237 -8.29 2.77 5.04
N ARG A 238 -8.14 1.50 4.64
CA ARG A 238 -8.75 0.93 3.44
C ARG A 238 -9.40 -0.39 3.81
N LEU A 239 -10.67 -0.55 3.45
CA LEU A 239 -11.42 -1.79 3.69
C LEU A 239 -11.41 -2.25 5.17
N GLY A 240 -11.40 -1.31 6.11
CA GLY A 240 -11.34 -1.60 7.55
C GLY A 240 -9.96 -2.03 8.06
N VAL A 241 -8.90 -1.84 7.27
CA VAL A 241 -7.51 -2.11 7.67
C VAL A 241 -6.67 -0.86 7.49
N VAL A 242 -5.90 -0.49 8.52
CA VAL A 242 -4.86 0.54 8.44
C VAL A 242 -3.53 -0.17 8.24
N ARG A 243 -2.78 0.24 7.21
CA ARG A 243 -1.46 -0.33 6.89
C ARG A 243 -0.42 0.76 6.93
N MET A 244 0.72 0.46 7.55
CA MET A 244 1.86 1.38 7.60
C MET A 244 3.16 0.61 7.79
N ALA A 245 4.22 1.07 7.14
CA ALA A 245 5.58 0.61 7.43
C ALA A 245 6.05 1.23 8.75
N VAL A 246 6.46 0.39 9.69
CA VAL A 246 6.86 0.79 11.06
C VAL A 246 8.34 0.59 11.35
N GLY A 247 9.05 -0.13 10.49
CA GLY A 247 10.48 -0.39 10.67
C GLY A 247 11.16 -0.96 9.44
N GLN A 248 12.47 -1.17 9.56
CA GLN A 248 13.32 -1.84 8.57
C GLN A 248 13.92 -3.10 9.15
N LEU A 249 14.35 -4.03 8.31
CA LEU A 249 14.94 -5.30 8.74
C LEU A 249 16.12 -5.11 9.70
N GLY A 250 16.91 -4.05 9.48
CA GLY A 250 18.06 -3.69 10.32
C GLY A 250 17.72 -3.06 11.69
N PHE A 251 16.45 -2.84 12.03
CA PHE A 251 16.08 -2.25 13.31
C PHE A 251 16.21 -3.25 14.45
N THR A 252 16.61 -2.76 15.61
CA THR A 252 16.65 -3.56 16.84
C THR A 252 15.23 -3.83 17.36
N PRO A 253 15.02 -4.88 18.17
CA PRO A 253 13.72 -5.16 18.76
C PRO A 253 13.18 -4.00 19.61
N GLU A 254 14.05 -3.25 20.29
CA GLU A 254 13.65 -2.11 21.13
C GLU A 254 13.15 -0.92 20.30
N GLU A 255 13.86 -0.59 19.23
CA GLU A 255 13.45 0.47 18.28
C GLU A 255 12.10 0.11 17.64
N MET A 256 11.96 -1.16 17.23
CA MET A 256 10.70 -1.70 16.73
C MET A 256 9.59 -1.55 17.76
N GLN A 257 9.82 -1.94 19.03
CA GLN A 257 8.82 -1.83 20.08
C GLN A 257 8.33 -0.38 20.25
N ARG A 258 9.25 0.59 20.28
CA ARG A 258 8.91 2.02 20.44
C ARG A 258 8.08 2.52 19.26
N ASN A 259 8.44 2.15 18.04
CA ASN A 259 7.69 2.52 16.84
C ASN A 259 6.29 1.90 16.81
N VAL A 260 6.17 0.61 17.14
CA VAL A 260 4.87 -0.09 17.18
C VAL A 260 3.95 0.52 18.24
N LYS A 261 4.46 0.80 19.44
CA LYS A 261 3.70 1.48 20.51
C LYS A 261 3.21 2.85 20.05
N ALA A 262 4.10 3.69 19.51
CA ALA A 262 3.76 5.01 19.01
C ALA A 262 2.68 4.95 17.92
N PHE A 263 2.77 3.97 17.00
CA PHE A 263 1.77 3.79 15.94
C PHE A 263 0.41 3.36 16.48
N ILE A 264 0.36 2.35 17.35
CA ILE A 264 -0.90 1.86 17.93
C ILE A 264 -1.58 2.97 18.75
N GLU A 265 -0.82 3.72 19.54
CA GLU A 265 -1.34 4.86 20.31
C GLU A 265 -1.90 5.97 19.44
N ALA A 266 -1.21 6.32 18.35
CA ALA A 266 -1.67 7.31 17.39
C ALA A 266 -2.99 6.89 16.72
N VAL A 267 -3.08 5.64 16.26
CA VAL A 267 -4.30 5.12 15.63
C VAL A 267 -5.45 5.05 16.63
N LYS A 268 -5.20 4.65 17.89
CA LYS A 268 -6.22 4.68 18.95
C LYS A 268 -6.75 6.10 19.21
N LYS A 269 -5.87 7.11 19.23
CA LYS A 269 -6.28 8.51 19.36
C LYS A 269 -7.14 8.96 18.19
N ASP A 270 -6.74 8.65 16.96
CA ASP A 270 -7.51 9.01 15.76
C ASP A 270 -8.87 8.29 15.71
N MET A 271 -8.92 7.04 16.16
CA MET A 271 -10.17 6.29 16.28
C MET A 271 -11.14 6.94 17.25
N ALA A 272 -10.63 7.42 18.39
CA ALA A 272 -11.43 8.10 19.40
C ALA A 272 -11.88 9.51 18.96
N GLN A 273 -11.10 10.19 18.13
CA GLN A 273 -11.46 11.49 17.55
C GLN A 273 -12.47 11.38 16.40
N LEU A 274 -12.65 10.18 15.82
CA LEU A 274 -13.62 9.95 14.77
C LEU A 274 -15.05 9.94 15.34
N SER A 275 -15.96 10.67 14.68
CA SER A 275 -17.35 10.93 15.07
C SER A 275 -18.06 9.86 15.94
N ASP A 276 -18.69 10.32 17.03
CA ASP A 276 -19.34 9.54 18.10
C ASP A 276 -20.38 8.49 17.65
N LYS A 277 -20.88 8.57 16.42
CA LYS A 277 -21.91 7.66 15.91
C LYS A 277 -21.38 6.26 15.57
N ILE A 278 -20.06 6.08 15.40
CA ILE A 278 -19.46 4.80 14.97
C ILE A 278 -18.19 4.52 15.77
N ASN A 279 -18.32 3.72 16.83
CA ASN A 279 -17.18 3.24 17.58
C ASN A 279 -16.40 2.21 16.76
N LYS A 280 -15.19 2.59 16.34
CA LYS A 280 -14.25 1.65 15.74
C LYS A 280 -13.45 0.98 16.84
N GLU A 281 -13.23 -0.31 16.66
CA GLU A 281 -12.47 -1.13 17.61
C GLU A 281 -11.34 -1.84 16.86
N MET A 282 -10.17 -1.97 17.48
CA MET A 282 -9.09 -2.79 16.92
C MET A 282 -9.41 -4.26 17.19
N VAL A 283 -9.38 -5.07 16.14
CA VAL A 283 -9.69 -6.51 16.21
C VAL A 283 -8.42 -7.34 16.23
N GLU A 284 -7.46 -6.97 15.38
CA GLU A 284 -6.27 -7.80 15.11
C GLU A 284 -5.12 -6.90 14.68
N VAL A 285 -3.91 -7.23 15.12
CA VAL A 285 -2.66 -6.57 14.75
C VAL A 285 -1.78 -7.64 14.11
N VAL A 286 -1.45 -7.47 12.83
CA VAL A 286 -0.59 -8.39 12.09
C VAL A 286 0.70 -7.68 11.70
N LEU A 287 1.83 -8.31 11.97
CA LEU A 287 3.16 -7.87 11.53
C LEU A 287 3.61 -8.71 10.35
N SER A 288 4.00 -8.07 9.26
CA SER A 288 4.60 -8.73 8.09
C SER A 288 5.86 -8.01 7.64
N SER A 289 6.67 -8.70 6.84
CA SER A 289 7.76 -8.08 6.07
C SER A 289 7.39 -8.01 4.58
N THR A 290 8.23 -7.37 3.77
CA THR A 290 8.00 -7.20 2.33
C THR A 290 7.79 -8.52 1.58
N ASN A 291 8.52 -9.57 1.94
CA ASN A 291 8.49 -10.90 1.31
C ASN A 291 8.08 -12.02 2.29
N GLY A 292 7.77 -11.68 3.54
CA GLY A 292 7.45 -12.65 4.59
C GLY A 292 5.95 -12.81 4.83
N PRO A 293 5.55 -13.87 5.54
CA PRO A 293 4.15 -14.05 5.97
C PRO A 293 3.74 -13.02 7.03
N GLY A 294 2.44 -12.93 7.29
CA GLY A 294 1.90 -12.10 8.38
C GLY A 294 1.72 -12.91 9.67
N PHE A 295 2.28 -12.41 10.77
CA PHE A 295 2.15 -12.98 12.11
C PHE A 295 1.23 -12.12 12.97
N ILE A 296 0.26 -12.74 13.64
CA ILE A 296 -0.64 -12.06 14.57
C ILE A 296 0.13 -11.80 15.87
N LEU A 297 0.07 -10.56 16.38
CA LEU A 297 0.78 -10.17 17.60
C LEU A 297 -0.10 -10.29 18.84
N ASN A 298 0.48 -10.82 19.93
CA ASN A 298 -0.14 -10.89 21.26
C ASN A 298 -0.14 -9.57 22.04
N GLY A 299 0.67 -8.59 21.62
CA GLY A 299 0.90 -7.35 22.37
C GLY A 299 2.04 -7.45 23.39
N GLU A 300 2.54 -8.66 23.65
CA GLU A 300 3.72 -8.88 24.47
C GLU A 300 5.01 -8.66 23.67
N PHE A 301 6.04 -8.16 24.36
CA PHE A 301 7.33 -7.86 23.74
C PHE A 301 8.19 -9.10 23.54
N ARG A 302 8.24 -9.98 24.55
CA ARG A 302 9.10 -11.16 24.61
C ARG A 302 8.37 -12.25 25.42
N ASP A 303 8.52 -13.49 24.99
CA ASP A 303 8.10 -14.64 25.77
C ASP A 303 9.08 -14.91 26.92
N LEU A 304 8.56 -14.91 28.15
CA LEU A 304 9.34 -15.19 29.36
C LEU A 304 9.96 -16.59 29.35
N ASN A 305 9.33 -17.53 28.65
CA ASN A 305 9.78 -18.92 28.53
C ASN A 305 10.78 -19.14 27.39
N SER A 306 11.03 -18.13 26.55
CA SER A 306 11.93 -18.25 25.40
C SER A 306 13.38 -17.89 25.78
N SER A 307 14.32 -18.70 25.33
CA SER A 307 15.76 -18.43 25.45
C SER A 307 16.25 -17.26 24.57
N LEU A 308 15.36 -16.68 23.75
CA LEU A 308 15.69 -15.61 22.81
C LEU A 308 16.02 -14.32 23.54
N THR A 309 17.23 -13.82 23.39
CA THR A 309 17.58 -12.49 23.87
C THR A 309 17.38 -11.46 22.76
N PRO A 310 16.95 -10.22 23.07
CA PRO A 310 16.84 -9.16 22.06
C PRO A 310 18.15 -8.88 21.32
N ARG A 311 19.30 -9.20 21.94
CA ARG A 311 20.64 -9.07 21.34
C ARG A 311 20.84 -10.02 20.17
N ASP A 312 20.30 -11.24 20.24
CA ASP A 312 20.39 -12.23 19.16
C ASP A 312 19.62 -11.78 17.90
N LEU A 313 18.66 -10.87 18.09
CA LEU A 313 17.88 -10.22 17.05
C LEU A 313 18.38 -8.80 16.77
N SER A 314 19.58 -8.42 17.19
CA SER A 314 20.21 -7.22 16.68
C SER A 314 21.06 -7.59 15.46
N THR A 315 21.00 -6.78 14.40
CA THR A 315 21.94 -6.88 13.27
C THR A 315 23.26 -6.15 13.54
N SER A 316 23.42 -5.56 14.73
CA SER A 316 24.62 -4.87 15.20
C SER A 316 25.55 -5.78 15.99
#